data_AF-A0A553ST90-F1
#
_entry.id   AF-A0A553ST90-F1
#
_cell.length_a   1.000
_cell.length_b   1.000
_cell.length_c   1.000
_cell.angle_alpha   90.00
_cell.angle_beta   90.00
_cell.angle_gamma   90.00
#
_symmetry.space_group_name_H-M   'P 1'
#
loop_
_entity.id
_entity.type
_entity.pdbx_description
1 polymer ?
#
loop_
_entity_poly.entity_id
_entity_poly.type
_entity_poly.pdbx_seq_one_letter_code
_entity_poly.pdbx_strand_id
1 'polypeptide(L)'
;MLKIFKKRWMLFDQAVSPYKPYVTVDYGVTSVSPRDIIGLSHTPKEIKNDEKMAELRKSIETQGWDNDKLKADLHLVRLPNGKYTAIGEGNHLSYLSDQLDIPKVHAFVSILIPEEYIPENIKAEMAEYSTKEYLFEKRASTLLSLAKFLNLLPKTGKD
;
A
#
# COMPACT_ATOMS: atom_id res chain seq x y z
N MET A 1 -27.40 1.16 -15.37
CA MET A 1 -27.56 -0.29 -15.19
C MET A 1 -27.47 -0.58 -13.69
N LEU A 2 -28.53 -1.06 -13.04
CA LEU A 2 -28.50 -1.32 -11.59
C LEU A 2 -27.63 -2.57 -11.31
N LYS A 3 -26.54 -2.42 -10.55
CA LYS A 3 -25.76 -3.57 -10.04
C LYS A 3 -26.62 -4.35 -9.04
N ILE A 4 -27.15 -5.50 -9.47
CA ILE A 4 -27.93 -6.41 -8.62
C ILE A 4 -27.06 -7.02 -7.52
N PHE A 5 -25.74 -7.12 -7.73
CA PHE A 5 -24.79 -7.61 -6.75
C PHE A 5 -23.72 -6.57 -6.42
N LYS A 6 -23.68 -6.12 -5.16
CA LYS A 6 -22.55 -5.35 -4.64
C LYS A 6 -21.39 -6.29 -4.36
N LYS A 7 -20.20 -5.92 -4.80
CA LYS A 7 -18.96 -6.63 -4.49
C LYS A 7 -18.81 -6.76 -2.98
N ARG A 8 -18.48 -7.98 -2.54
CA ARG A 8 -18.15 -8.26 -1.14
C ARG A 8 -16.66 -8.03 -0.94
N TRP A 9 -16.34 -6.88 -0.34
CA TRP A 9 -14.97 -6.54 0.02
C TRP A 9 -14.55 -7.32 1.26
N MET A 10 -13.34 -7.87 1.22
CA MET A 10 -12.67 -8.43 2.39
C MET A 10 -11.79 -7.36 3.04
N LEU A 11 -11.54 -7.49 4.34
CA LEU A 11 -10.49 -6.69 4.96
C LEU A 11 -9.13 -7.22 4.53
N PHE A 12 -8.14 -6.32 4.42
CA PHE A 12 -6.76 -6.66 4.05
C PHE A 12 -6.24 -7.82 4.90
N ASP A 13 -6.37 -7.72 6.23
CA ASP A 13 -5.91 -8.75 7.17
C ASP A 13 -6.56 -10.11 6.93
N GLN A 14 -7.84 -10.13 6.55
CA GLN A 14 -8.55 -11.37 6.23
C GLN A 14 -8.05 -11.96 4.90
N ALA A 15 -7.80 -11.12 3.91
CA ALA A 15 -7.33 -11.53 2.59
C ALA A 15 -5.90 -12.10 2.65
N VAL A 16 -5.05 -11.57 3.54
CA VAL A 16 -3.64 -12.00 3.68
C VAL A 16 -3.42 -13.08 4.74
N SER A 17 -4.36 -13.29 5.66
CA SER A 17 -4.22 -14.25 6.76
C SER A 17 -3.80 -15.66 6.32
N PRO A 18 -4.29 -16.23 5.20
CA PRO A 18 -3.89 -17.58 4.76
C PRO A 18 -2.41 -17.70 4.37
N TYR A 19 -1.72 -16.58 4.19
CA TYR A 19 -0.36 -16.54 3.66
C TYR A 19 0.69 -16.18 4.72
N LYS A 20 0.29 -16.00 5.99
CA LYS A 20 1.23 -15.63 7.06
C LYS A 20 2.09 -16.84 7.48
N PRO A 21 3.40 -16.65 7.79
CA PRO A 21 4.16 -15.41 7.61
C PRO A 21 4.53 -15.18 6.14
N TYR A 22 4.59 -13.91 5.73
CA TYR A 22 4.91 -13.49 4.37
C TYR A 22 5.77 -12.23 4.37
N VAL A 23 6.40 -11.99 3.24
CA VAL A 23 7.03 -10.70 2.91
C VAL A 23 6.38 -10.11 1.68
N THR A 24 6.55 -8.80 1.47
CA THR A 24 6.11 -8.12 0.25
C THR A 24 7.32 -7.55 -0.47
N VAL A 25 7.33 -7.70 -1.81
CA VAL A 25 8.38 -7.16 -2.67
C VAL A 25 7.74 -6.26 -3.71
N ASP A 26 8.31 -5.07 -3.90
CA ASP A 26 7.82 -4.13 -4.91
C ASP A 26 8.08 -4.68 -6.32
N TYR A 27 7.01 -4.77 -7.10
CA TYR A 27 7.05 -5.23 -8.49
C TYR A 27 7.05 -4.05 -9.47
N GLY A 28 6.33 -2.98 -9.14
CA GLY A 28 6.25 -1.77 -9.94
C GLY A 28 4.84 -1.48 -10.46
N VAL A 29 4.73 -0.54 -11.40
CA VAL A 29 3.45 -0.12 -11.96
C VAL A 29 2.96 -1.11 -13.02
N THR A 30 1.72 -1.58 -12.89
CA THR A 30 1.11 -2.47 -13.87
C THR A 30 -0.39 -2.20 -14.06
N SER A 31 -0.95 -2.75 -15.13
CA SER A 31 -2.37 -2.68 -15.44
C SER A 31 -3.15 -3.75 -14.67
N VAL A 32 -4.13 -3.32 -13.87
CA VAL A 32 -4.95 -4.18 -13.02
C VAL A 32 -6.42 -3.94 -13.36
N SER A 33 -7.21 -5.02 -13.37
CA SER A 33 -8.67 -4.93 -13.42
C SER A 33 -9.20 -4.64 -12.00
N PRO A 34 -9.98 -3.56 -11.78
CA PRO A 34 -10.58 -3.30 -10.46
C PRO A 34 -11.42 -4.46 -9.93
N ARG A 35 -11.97 -5.30 -10.81
CA ARG A 35 -12.73 -6.49 -10.43
C ARG A 35 -11.89 -7.55 -9.72
N ASP A 36 -10.57 -7.57 -9.94
CA ASP A 36 -9.65 -8.50 -9.30
C ASP A 36 -9.14 -8.00 -7.93
N ILE A 37 -9.45 -6.76 -7.56
CA ILE A 37 -9.14 -6.21 -6.24
C ILE A 37 -10.22 -6.66 -5.26
N ILE A 38 -9.91 -7.58 -4.35
CA ILE A 38 -10.90 -8.19 -3.43
C ILE A 38 -10.82 -7.64 -2.01
N GLY A 39 -9.69 -7.03 -1.65
CA GLY A 39 -9.40 -6.58 -0.28
C GLY A 39 -9.16 -5.08 -0.16
N LEU A 40 -9.53 -4.54 1.00
CA LEU A 40 -9.31 -3.14 1.41
C LEU A 40 -8.83 -3.11 2.87
N SER A 41 -7.95 -2.19 3.22
CA SER A 41 -7.56 -1.94 4.62
C SER A 41 -8.69 -1.34 5.46
N HIS A 42 -9.62 -0.63 4.81
CA HIS A 42 -10.79 -0.02 5.45
C HIS A 42 -12.08 -0.61 4.88
N THR A 43 -13.12 -0.64 5.70
CA THR A 43 -14.44 -1.08 5.25
C THR A 43 -15.02 -0.10 4.22
N PRO A 44 -15.89 -0.56 3.29
CA PRO A 44 -16.59 0.33 2.37
C PRO A 44 -17.38 1.46 3.04
N LYS A 45 -17.84 1.24 4.28
CA LYS A 45 -18.57 2.26 5.05
C LYS A 45 -17.63 3.37 5.50
N GLU A 46 -16.44 3.03 6.00
CA GLU A 46 -15.42 4.00 6.41
C GLU A 46 -14.98 4.83 5.20
N ILE A 47 -14.62 4.15 4.10
CA ILE A 47 -14.20 4.80 2.85
C ILE A 47 -15.29 5.76 2.34
N LYS A 48 -16.56 5.32 2.31
CA LYS A 48 -17.64 6.16 1.79
C LYS A 48 -17.85 7.45 2.60
N ASN A 49 -17.55 7.40 3.90
CA ASN A 49 -17.75 8.52 4.81
C ASN A 49 -16.49 9.38 5.00
N ASP A 50 -15.38 9.03 4.36
CA ASP A 50 -14.13 9.78 4.41
C ASP A 50 -14.23 11.04 3.54
N GLU A 51 -13.74 12.17 4.04
CA GLU A 51 -13.68 13.44 3.30
C GLU A 51 -12.80 13.30 2.04
N LYS A 52 -11.70 12.55 2.14
CA LYS A 52 -10.82 12.25 0.99
C LYS A 52 -11.58 11.57 -0.14
N MET A 53 -12.56 10.71 0.18
CA MET A 53 -13.40 10.05 -0.83
C MET A 53 -14.29 11.05 -1.57
N ALA A 54 -14.85 12.04 -0.85
CA ALA A 54 -15.67 13.07 -1.46
C ALA A 54 -14.84 13.96 -2.40
N GLU A 55 -13.65 14.37 -1.96
CA GLU A 55 -12.71 15.16 -2.76
C GLU A 55 -12.24 14.40 -4.00
N LEU A 56 -11.82 13.14 -3.83
CA LEU A 56 -11.39 12.27 -4.91
C LEU A 56 -12.51 12.12 -5.96
N ARG A 57 -13.74 11.84 -5.52
CA ARG A 57 -14.89 11.72 -6.43
C ARG A 57 -15.10 13.00 -7.23
N LYS A 58 -15.10 14.16 -6.58
CA LYS A 58 -15.26 15.45 -7.25
C LYS A 58 -14.14 15.71 -8.27
N SER A 59 -12.90 15.36 -7.91
CA SER A 59 -11.74 15.48 -8.80
C SER A 59 -11.92 14.62 -10.06
N ILE A 60 -12.28 13.34 -9.89
CA ILE A 60 -12.52 12.41 -11.01
C ILE A 60 -13.72 12.82 -11.86
N GLU A 61 -14.79 13.34 -11.26
CA GLU A 61 -15.95 13.86 -12.00
C GLU A 61 -15.60 15.10 -12.84
N THR A 62 -14.67 15.94 -12.36
CA THR A 62 -14.27 17.18 -13.04
C THR A 62 -13.20 16.95 -14.11
N GLN A 63 -12.22 16.08 -13.82
CA GLN A 63 -11.01 15.92 -14.64
C GLN A 63 -10.97 14.59 -15.40
N GLY A 64 -11.84 13.64 -15.06
CA GLY A 64 -11.78 12.27 -15.55
C GLY A 64 -10.79 11.39 -14.78
N TRP A 65 -10.75 10.11 -15.13
CA TRP A 65 -9.80 9.15 -14.57
C TRP A 65 -8.47 9.20 -15.32
N ASP A 66 -7.39 9.60 -14.62
CA ASP A 66 -6.04 9.70 -15.18
C ASP A 66 -5.09 8.69 -14.52
N ASN A 67 -4.74 7.64 -15.27
CA ASN A 67 -3.88 6.58 -14.76
C ASN A 67 -2.46 7.05 -14.43
N ASP A 68 -1.93 8.08 -15.11
CA ASP A 68 -0.55 8.50 -14.88
C ASP A 68 -0.41 9.31 -13.60
N LYS A 69 -1.45 10.05 -13.22
CA LYS A 69 -1.49 10.77 -11.95
C LYS A 69 -1.80 9.85 -10.78
N LEU A 70 -2.75 8.93 -10.95
CA LEU A 70 -3.32 8.16 -9.83
C LEU A 70 -2.52 6.90 -9.48
N LYS A 71 -1.64 6.42 -10.36
CA LYS A 71 -0.91 5.14 -10.18
C LYS A 71 -0.05 5.08 -8.91
N ALA A 72 0.50 6.21 -8.47
CA ALA A 72 1.35 6.26 -7.28
C ALA A 72 0.51 6.12 -6.00
N ASP A 73 -0.71 6.66 -6.00
CA ASP A 73 -1.63 6.59 -4.86
C ASP A 73 -2.42 5.27 -4.84
N LEU A 74 -2.49 4.56 -5.96
CA LEU A 74 -3.10 3.23 -6.05
C LEU A 74 -2.06 2.12 -5.79
N HIS A 75 -1.75 1.91 -4.51
CA HIS A 75 -0.90 0.80 -4.08
C HIS A 75 -1.72 -0.47 -3.80
N LEU A 76 -1.39 -1.54 -4.53
CA LEU A 76 -1.99 -2.86 -4.38
C LEU A 76 -0.96 -3.93 -4.01
N VAL A 77 -1.41 -4.93 -3.28
CA VAL A 77 -0.64 -6.15 -3.01
C VAL A 77 -1.27 -7.30 -3.78
N ARG A 78 -0.49 -7.94 -4.66
CA ARG A 78 -0.89 -9.14 -5.39
C ARG A 78 -0.70 -10.37 -4.50
N LEU A 79 -1.77 -11.13 -4.33
CA LEU A 79 -1.82 -12.34 -3.53
C LEU A 79 -1.44 -13.58 -4.37
N PRO A 80 -1.00 -14.68 -3.75
CA PRO A 80 -0.70 -15.94 -4.44
C PRO A 80 -1.86 -16.51 -5.28
N ASN A 81 -3.11 -16.24 -4.90
CA ASN A 81 -4.30 -16.63 -5.69
C ASN A 81 -4.55 -15.75 -6.93
N GLY A 82 -3.66 -14.80 -7.23
CA GLY A 82 -3.75 -13.90 -8.37
C GLY A 82 -4.68 -12.69 -8.18
N LYS A 83 -5.36 -12.57 -7.04
CA LYS A 83 -6.17 -11.40 -6.68
C LYS A 83 -5.33 -10.32 -6.00
N TYR A 84 -5.93 -9.16 -5.81
CA TYR A 84 -5.27 -8.00 -5.23
C TYR A 84 -5.99 -7.51 -3.97
N THR A 85 -5.24 -6.89 -3.08
CA THR A 85 -5.78 -6.12 -1.97
C THR A 85 -5.15 -4.73 -1.95
N ALA A 86 -5.94 -3.71 -1.66
CA ALA A 86 -5.42 -2.36 -1.52
C ALA A 86 -4.77 -2.16 -0.16
N ILE A 87 -3.77 -1.28 -0.13
CA ILE A 87 -3.12 -0.79 1.10
C ILE A 87 -2.98 0.74 1.06
N GLY A 88 -2.86 1.36 2.24
CA GLY A 88 -2.65 2.80 2.37
C GLY A 88 -3.72 3.64 1.66
N GLU A 89 -3.29 4.63 0.87
CA GLU A 89 -4.19 5.51 0.12
C GLU A 89 -4.90 4.81 -1.06
N GLY A 90 -4.45 3.59 -1.44
CA GLY A 90 -5.04 2.83 -2.54
C GLY A 90 -6.47 2.36 -2.29
N ASN A 91 -6.96 2.43 -1.06
CA ASN A 91 -8.30 2.03 -0.66
C ASN A 91 -9.41 2.81 -1.39
N HIS A 92 -9.29 4.15 -1.41
CA HIS A 92 -10.27 5.04 -2.03
C HIS A 92 -10.35 4.83 -3.54
N LEU A 93 -9.20 4.79 -4.21
CA LEU A 93 -9.10 4.57 -5.66
C LEU A 93 -9.57 3.16 -6.06
N SER A 94 -9.27 2.15 -5.26
CA SER A 94 -9.77 0.77 -5.49
C SER A 94 -11.29 0.70 -5.38
N TYR A 95 -11.85 1.32 -4.35
CA TYR A 95 -13.30 1.37 -4.18
C TYR A 95 -13.98 2.16 -5.31
N LEU A 96 -13.44 3.33 -5.65
CA LEU A 96 -14.02 4.22 -6.67
C LEU A 96 -13.96 3.61 -8.07
N SER A 97 -12.82 3.03 -8.47
CA SER A 97 -12.67 2.41 -9.79
C SER A 97 -13.67 1.27 -10.02
N ASP A 98 -13.98 0.48 -8.97
CA ASP A 98 -15.02 -0.55 -9.02
C ASP A 98 -16.43 0.06 -9.15
N GLN A 99 -16.72 1.15 -8.44
CA GLN A 99 -18.01 1.85 -8.53
C GLN A 99 -18.25 2.47 -9.90
N LEU A 100 -17.20 3.00 -10.53
CA LEU A 100 -17.24 3.61 -11.86
C LEU A 100 -17.12 2.60 -13.00
N ASP A 101 -17.00 1.30 -12.69
CA ASP A 101 -16.82 0.22 -13.67
C ASP A 101 -15.64 0.49 -14.63
N ILE A 102 -14.55 1.08 -14.12
CA ILE A 102 -13.33 1.30 -14.88
C ILE A 102 -12.78 -0.07 -15.31
N PRO A 103 -12.53 -0.32 -16.61
CA PRO A 103 -12.13 -1.64 -17.07
C PRO A 103 -10.72 -2.02 -16.62
N LYS A 104 -9.80 -1.05 -16.57
CA LYS A 104 -8.39 -1.21 -16.19
C LYS A 104 -7.84 0.06 -15.56
N VAL A 105 -7.04 -0.11 -14.52
CA VAL A 105 -6.33 0.95 -13.80
C VAL A 105 -4.84 0.66 -13.81
N HIS A 106 -4.00 1.69 -13.80
CA HIS A 106 -2.58 1.54 -13.49
C HIS A 106 -2.37 1.68 -12.00
N ALA A 107 -1.69 0.72 -11.39
CA ALA A 107 -1.46 0.64 -9.97
C ALA A 107 0.01 0.30 -9.69
N PHE A 108 0.59 0.88 -8.65
CA PHE A 108 1.82 0.38 -8.08
C PHE A 108 1.51 -0.94 -7.35
N VAL A 109 2.19 -2.01 -7.73
CA VAL A 109 1.94 -3.36 -7.20
C VAL A 109 3.17 -3.85 -6.44
N SER A 110 2.94 -4.35 -5.24
CA SER A 110 3.87 -5.24 -4.54
C SER A 110 3.33 -6.68 -4.59
N ILE A 111 4.20 -7.67 -4.60
CA ILE A 111 3.84 -9.09 -4.60
C ILE A 111 4.00 -9.62 -3.18
N LEU A 112 2.97 -10.31 -2.67
CA LEU A 112 3.05 -11.03 -1.41
C LEU A 112 3.62 -12.43 -1.65
N ILE A 113 4.71 -12.74 -0.95
CA ILE A 113 5.41 -14.03 -1.02
C ILE A 113 5.34 -14.68 0.37
N PRO A 114 4.57 -15.78 0.53
CA PRO A 114 4.64 -16.61 1.74
C PRO A 114 6.08 -17.04 2.01
N GLU A 115 6.52 -16.98 3.27
CA GLU A 115 7.91 -17.31 3.63
C GLU A 115 8.28 -18.78 3.33
N GLU A 116 7.28 -19.65 3.23
CA GLU A 116 7.47 -21.05 2.80
C GLU A 116 8.04 -21.17 1.37
N TYR A 117 7.88 -20.15 0.53
CA TYR A 117 8.44 -20.12 -0.83
C TYR A 117 9.81 -19.46 -0.90
N ILE A 118 10.31 -18.90 0.20
CA ILE A 118 11.62 -18.23 0.24
C ILE A 118 12.69 -19.26 0.62
N PRO A 119 13.70 -19.49 -0.24
CA PRO A 119 14.82 -20.37 0.09
C PRO A 119 15.60 -19.90 1.33
N GLU A 120 16.14 -20.84 2.11
CA GLU A 120 16.85 -20.53 3.37
C GLU A 120 18.08 -19.62 3.18
N ASN A 121 18.78 -19.70 2.04
CA ASN A 121 19.89 -18.79 1.75
C ASN A 121 19.41 -17.35 1.59
N ILE A 122 18.24 -17.14 0.98
CA ILE A 122 17.64 -15.80 0.84
C ILE A 122 17.14 -15.30 2.19
N LYS A 123 16.53 -16.16 3.02
CA LYS A 123 16.14 -15.79 4.39
C LYS A 123 17.35 -15.36 5.22
N ALA A 124 18.47 -16.08 5.11
CA ALA A 124 19.70 -15.74 5.81
C ALA A 124 20.26 -14.37 5.36
N GLU A 125 20.29 -14.12 4.05
CA GLU A 125 20.68 -12.81 3.50
C GLU A 125 19.75 -11.69 4.00
N MET A 126 18.43 -11.90 3.95
CA MET A 126 17.45 -10.94 4.46
C MET A 126 17.66 -10.63 5.95
N ALA A 127 17.89 -11.64 6.78
CA ALA A 127 18.17 -11.47 8.20
C ALA A 127 19.47 -10.69 8.46
N GLU A 128 20.51 -10.93 7.66
CA GLU A 128 21.76 -10.16 7.71
C GLU A 128 21.53 -8.69 7.35
N TYR A 129 20.79 -8.42 6.27
CA TYR A 129 20.44 -7.06 5.86
C TYR A 129 19.63 -6.33 6.94
N SER A 130 18.57 -6.97 7.47
CA SER A 130 17.76 -6.38 8.54
C SER A 130 18.57 -6.08 9.80
N THR A 131 19.54 -6.94 10.14
CA THR A 131 20.44 -6.72 11.29
C THR A 131 21.34 -5.50 11.06
N LYS A 132 21.91 -5.35 9.86
CA LYS A 132 22.74 -4.18 9.50
C LYS A 132 21.96 -2.88 9.54
N GLU A 133 20.75 -2.88 8.99
CA GLU A 133 19.85 -1.72 9.00
C GLU A 133 19.49 -1.31 10.43
N TYR A 134 19.07 -2.25 11.26
CA TYR A 134 18.78 -1.99 12.68
C TYR A 134 19.98 -1.38 13.42
N LEU A 135 21.18 -1.92 13.21
CA LEU A 135 22.41 -1.39 13.83
C LEU A 135 22.72 0.03 13.33
N PHE A 136 22.51 0.29 12.04
CA PHE A 136 22.68 1.62 11.45
C PHE A 136 21.71 2.63 12.06
N GLU A 137 20.41 2.32 12.13
CA GLU A 137 19.39 3.19 12.74
C GLU A 137 19.65 3.43 14.23
N LYS A 138 20.02 2.38 14.97
CA LYS A 138 20.38 2.50 16.39
C LYS A 138 21.61 3.39 16.60
N ARG A 139 22.61 3.28 15.73
CA ARG A 139 23.79 4.17 15.75
C ARG A 139 23.40 5.60 15.44
N ALA A 140 22.61 5.83 14.38
CA ALA A 140 22.15 7.16 13.99
C ALA A 140 21.35 7.84 15.11
N SER A 141 20.42 7.12 15.73
CA SER A 141 19.61 7.64 16.85
C SER A 141 20.46 7.94 18.10
N THR A 142 21.45 7.10 18.41
CA THR A 142 22.39 7.33 19.51
C THR A 142 23.29 8.55 19.26
N LEU A 143 23.79 8.72 18.03
CA LEU A 143 24.57 9.90 17.67
C LEU A 143 23.72 11.17 17.72
N LEU A 144 22.48 11.10 17.26
CA LEU A 144 21.54 12.23 17.32
C LEU A 144 21.20 12.61 18.77
N SER A 145 20.98 11.63 19.65
CA SER A 145 20.70 11.89 21.06
C SER A 145 21.91 12.48 21.78
N LEU A 146 23.11 11.99 21.48
CA LEU A 146 24.36 12.56 21.99
C LEU A 146 24.58 14.00 21.49
N ALA A 147 24.36 14.26 20.20
CA ALA A 147 24.49 15.60 19.63
C ALA A 147 23.49 16.60 20.25
N LYS A 148 22.25 16.15 20.55
CA LYS A 148 21.28 16.94 21.32
C LYS A 148 21.78 17.23 22.74
N PHE A 149 22.26 16.21 23.45
CA PHE A 149 22.77 16.36 24.82
C PHE A 149 23.96 17.32 24.91
N LEU A 150 24.87 17.25 23.94
CA LEU A 150 26.04 18.12 23.85
C LEU A 150 25.75 19.49 23.22
N ASN A 151 24.49 19.77 22.86
CA ASN A 151 24.06 21.01 22.18
C ASN A 151 24.85 21.30 20.87
N LEU A 152 25.19 20.24 20.14
CA LEU A 152 25.95 20.27 18.89
C LEU A 152 25.04 20.35 17.65
N LEU A 153 23.72 20.35 17.83
CA LEU A 153 22.79 20.55 16.72
C LEU A 153 22.85 22.01 16.24
N PRO A 154 22.71 22.25 14.92
CA PRO A 154 22.64 23.61 14.40
C PRO A 154 21.52 24.37 15.11
N LYS A 155 21.83 25.54 15.66
CA LYS A 155 20.78 26.48 16.08
C LYS A 155 20.04 26.86 14.82
N THR A 156 18.77 26.49 14.72
CA THR A 156 17.92 26.95 13.62
C THR A 156 17.87 28.47 13.68
N GLY A 157 18.62 29.14 12.81
CA GLY A 157 18.56 30.59 12.66
C GLY A 157 17.15 30.97 12.22
N LYS A 158 16.47 31.74 13.06
CA LYS A 158 15.42 32.64 12.60
C LYS A 158 16.13 33.96 12.32
N ASP A 159 16.30 34.27 11.04
CA ASP A 159 16.37 35.64 10.55
C ASP A 159 15.06 35.93 9.82
#